data_AF-A0A1Q7J190-F1
#
_entry.id   AF-A0A1Q7J190-F1
#
_cell.length_a   1.000
_cell.length_b   1.000
_cell.length_c   1.000
_cell.angle_alpha   90.00
_cell.angle_beta   90.00
_cell.angle_gamma   90.00
#
_symmetry.space_group_name_H-M   'P 1'
#
loop_
_entity.id
_entity.type
_entity.pdbx_description
1 polymer ?
#
loop_
_entity_poly.entity_id
_entity_poly.type
_entity_poly.pdbx_seq_one_letter_code
_entity_poly.pdbx_strand_id
1 'polypeptide(L)'
;MAALLLVRARTALSLGLGNVARVADYRLRLAAGMHPVQRIAPGPTPRAPFLAATATPSPWPVPEAWWERANYFAWLRPALDGGPPDWHRNPLDGTRASGTDRPWWVIPDFDPAAGDIKAIWEASRFDWAVNLAQRTGVGDAAALERLNAWLADWCAANPPYHGHNWKCAQEASVRVMHLAVAAFVLSQTRSPLPGLIDLLTVHLRRIAPTLGYAIGQDNNHGTSEAAALFVGGSWLETLGRPEAGPWHQLGRALLEDRVGRLIAADGSFSQHSVNYHRLVLDTLSLVELWRRHLRLPPFSGSMMARAAAATAWLRAMVDPATGDAPNLGANDGANLLPLTDAEYRDYRPAVHLATALFEGRCAFGGPGPWQAHLGWLGLARPGETASPPPSRLYDDGGYAVVRCADATAVLRYPRFRFRPGHADALHLDLSVAGENLLRDGGSFSYAADAEWLTYFCGVRGHNTVQFDDREQMPRLGRFLWGSWLKTKAVEPIREADGAATVAAAYEDARGASHTRRIALRRGGLVVQDTLAGFSRRAVLRWRLRPGPWTLRRAAVTDGRHHLEVSANVPLTRCELVSGWESRYYLQKTAIPVLEVEVASPGSVTSEYRWIG
;
A
#
# COMPACT_ATOMS: atom_id res chain seq x y z
N MET A 1 -13.83 32.24 -6.96
CA MET A 1 -14.73 31.19 -7.50
C MET A 1 -14.26 30.65 -8.86
N ALA A 2 -14.01 31.50 -9.87
CA ALA A 2 -13.56 31.07 -11.21
C ALA A 2 -12.26 30.23 -11.21
N ALA A 3 -11.26 30.61 -10.41
CA ALA A 3 -9.99 29.87 -10.31
C ALA A 3 -10.18 28.43 -9.78
N LEU A 4 -11.03 28.22 -8.78
CA LEU A 4 -11.32 26.88 -8.24
C LEU A 4 -12.08 26.01 -9.24
N LEU A 5 -13.03 26.60 -10.00
CA LEU A 5 -13.74 25.90 -11.07
C LEU A 5 -12.78 25.44 -12.17
N LEU A 6 -11.84 26.29 -12.57
CA LEU A 6 -10.82 25.93 -13.55
C LEU A 6 -9.92 24.79 -13.05
N VAL A 7 -9.49 24.82 -11.79
CA VAL A 7 -8.70 23.73 -11.19
C VAL A 7 -9.50 22.42 -11.20
N ARG A 8 -10.77 22.44 -10.78
CA ARG A 8 -11.64 21.26 -10.80
C ARG A 8 -11.84 20.70 -12.22
N ALA A 9 -12.05 21.56 -13.21
CA ALA A 9 -12.20 21.15 -14.61
C ALA A 9 -10.93 20.49 -15.15
N ARG A 10 -9.76 21.10 -14.90
CA ARG A 10 -8.46 20.50 -15.27
C ARG A 10 -8.23 19.15 -14.60
N THR A 11 -8.56 19.04 -13.31
CA THR A 11 -8.45 17.77 -12.58
C THR A 11 -9.38 16.70 -13.14
N ALA A 12 -10.61 17.04 -13.52
CA ALA A 12 -11.53 16.09 -14.15
C ALA A 12 -10.98 15.56 -15.48
N LEU A 13 -10.32 16.40 -16.28
CA LEU A 13 -9.62 15.98 -17.49
C LEU A 13 -8.43 15.05 -17.18
N SER A 14 -7.63 15.37 -16.17
CA SER A 14 -6.49 14.54 -15.72
C SER A 14 -6.91 13.18 -15.16
N LEU A 15 -8.07 13.10 -14.51
CA LEU A 15 -8.66 11.82 -14.05
C LEU A 15 -9.16 10.95 -15.22
N GLY A 16 -9.40 11.55 -16.39
CA GLY A 16 -9.98 10.93 -17.56
C GLY A 16 -11.52 10.97 -17.54
N LEU A 17 -12.11 11.52 -18.60
CA LEU A 17 -13.57 11.69 -18.70
C LEU A 17 -14.36 10.38 -18.56
N GLY A 18 -13.84 9.28 -19.12
CA GLY A 18 -14.47 7.97 -18.97
C GLY A 18 -14.50 7.47 -17.51
N ASN A 19 -13.48 7.78 -16.71
CA ASN A 19 -13.45 7.42 -15.30
C ASN A 19 -14.42 8.26 -14.48
N VAL A 20 -14.45 9.57 -14.75
CA VAL A 20 -15.42 10.48 -14.14
C VAL A 20 -16.85 10.04 -14.45
N ALA A 21 -17.13 9.69 -15.72
CA ALA A 21 -18.43 9.18 -16.15
C ALA A 21 -18.82 7.88 -15.43
N ARG A 22 -17.90 6.91 -15.28
CA ARG A 22 -18.17 5.66 -14.54
C ARG A 22 -18.53 5.91 -13.08
N VAL A 23 -17.77 6.77 -12.40
CA VAL A 23 -18.03 7.10 -10.98
C VAL A 23 -19.36 7.85 -10.84
N ALA A 24 -19.66 8.77 -11.76
CA ALA A 24 -20.92 9.50 -11.78
C ALA A 24 -22.11 8.57 -12.06
N ASP A 25 -22.03 7.72 -13.08
CA ASP A 25 -23.07 6.74 -13.44
C ASP A 25 -23.38 5.80 -12.27
N TYR A 26 -22.34 5.27 -11.61
CA TYR A 26 -22.48 4.45 -10.40
C TYR A 26 -23.28 5.18 -9.30
N ARG A 27 -22.88 6.42 -8.96
CA ARG A 27 -23.52 7.20 -7.90
C ARG A 27 -24.96 7.60 -8.26
N LEU A 28 -25.20 8.02 -9.50
CA LEU A 28 -26.52 8.43 -9.97
C LEU A 28 -27.50 7.25 -10.00
N ARG A 29 -27.07 6.09 -10.52
CA ARG A 29 -27.91 4.88 -10.53
C ARG A 29 -28.24 4.40 -9.13
N LEU A 30 -27.27 4.47 -8.20
CA LEU A 30 -27.51 4.13 -6.79
C LEU A 30 -28.56 5.05 -6.16
N ALA A 31 -28.38 6.37 -6.33
CA ALA A 31 -29.32 7.35 -5.79
C ALA A 31 -30.73 7.20 -6.39
N ALA A 32 -30.83 6.82 -7.66
CA ALA A 32 -32.10 6.60 -8.35
C ALA A 32 -32.74 5.23 -8.12
N GLY A 33 -32.13 4.33 -7.34
CA GLY A 33 -32.70 2.98 -7.14
C GLY A 33 -32.56 2.04 -8.34
N MET A 34 -31.71 2.37 -9.31
CA MET A 34 -31.59 1.67 -10.59
C MET A 34 -30.33 0.80 -10.70
N HIS A 35 -29.40 0.90 -9.75
CA HIS A 35 -28.14 0.16 -9.85
C HIS A 35 -28.38 -1.34 -9.65
N PRO A 36 -27.73 -2.24 -10.43
CA PRO A 36 -27.93 -3.69 -10.31
C PRO A 36 -27.74 -4.23 -8.90
N VAL A 37 -26.88 -3.60 -8.09
CA VAL A 37 -26.66 -3.97 -6.69
C VAL A 37 -27.92 -3.94 -5.83
N GLN A 38 -28.85 -3.05 -6.14
CA GLN A 38 -30.11 -2.87 -5.40
C GLN A 38 -31.14 -3.96 -5.73
N ARG A 39 -30.83 -4.84 -6.69
CA ARG A 39 -31.65 -5.98 -7.12
C ARG A 39 -30.98 -7.33 -6.87
N ILE A 40 -29.79 -7.34 -6.26
CA ILE A 40 -29.09 -8.60 -5.96
C ILE A 40 -29.88 -9.31 -4.86
N ALA A 41 -30.39 -10.50 -5.16
CA ALA A 41 -31.00 -11.36 -4.15
C ALA A 41 -29.92 -11.87 -3.19
N PRO A 42 -30.07 -11.70 -1.85
CA PRO A 42 -29.03 -12.05 -0.88
C PRO A 42 -28.61 -13.53 -0.88
N GLY A 43 -29.38 -14.44 -1.49
CA GLY A 43 -29.12 -15.87 -1.41
C GLY A 43 -29.23 -16.39 0.03
N PRO A 44 -29.13 -17.71 0.25
CA PRO A 44 -29.05 -18.26 1.61
C PRO A 44 -27.69 -17.89 2.24
N THR A 45 -27.70 -17.63 3.55
CA THR A 45 -26.47 -17.48 4.34
C THR A 45 -25.67 -18.79 4.29
N PRO A 46 -24.40 -18.77 3.87
CA PRO A 46 -23.53 -19.95 3.87
C PRO A 46 -23.44 -20.59 5.26
N ARG A 47 -23.36 -21.93 5.32
CA ARG A 47 -23.34 -22.69 6.58
C ARG A 47 -22.13 -23.61 6.66
N ALA A 48 -21.64 -23.81 7.87
CA ALA A 48 -20.59 -24.78 8.17
C ALA A 48 -21.03 -26.23 7.83
N PRO A 49 -20.08 -27.14 7.58
CA PRO A 49 -18.63 -26.92 7.57
C PRO A 49 -18.12 -26.24 6.29
N PHE A 50 -17.09 -25.41 6.45
CA PHE A 50 -16.42 -24.67 5.38
C PHE A 50 -15.09 -25.34 4.98
N LEU A 51 -14.29 -25.78 5.95
CA LEU A 51 -13.00 -26.42 5.73
C LEU A 51 -12.88 -27.69 6.57
N ALA A 52 -12.16 -28.68 6.07
CA ALA A 52 -11.80 -29.94 6.73
C ALA A 52 -10.30 -30.00 7.09
N ALA A 53 -9.90 -31.04 7.84
CA ALA A 53 -8.50 -31.33 8.14
C ALA A 53 -7.72 -31.75 6.88
N THR A 54 -6.41 -31.54 6.89
CA THR A 54 -5.47 -32.15 5.93
C THR A 54 -4.97 -33.50 6.45
N ALA A 55 -4.65 -34.42 5.54
CA ALA A 55 -4.09 -35.72 5.90
C ALA A 55 -2.59 -35.67 6.22
N THR A 56 -1.86 -34.71 5.64
CA THR A 56 -0.40 -34.60 5.79
C THR A 56 -0.06 -33.29 6.48
N PRO A 57 0.56 -33.34 7.68
CA PRO A 57 1.03 -32.15 8.36
C PRO A 57 2.09 -31.40 7.55
N SER A 58 1.97 -30.07 7.52
CA SER A 58 2.96 -29.15 6.98
C SER A 58 4.18 -29.06 7.91
N PRO A 59 5.41 -28.96 7.38
CA PRO A 59 6.61 -28.79 8.19
C PRO A 59 6.91 -27.31 8.52
N TRP A 60 6.14 -26.37 7.97
CA TRP A 60 6.46 -24.94 8.02
C TRP A 60 6.01 -24.29 9.33
N PRO A 61 6.78 -23.30 9.85
CA PRO A 61 6.38 -22.58 11.05
C PRO A 61 5.08 -21.80 10.81
N VAL A 62 4.21 -21.81 11.81
CA VAL A 62 2.92 -21.11 11.77
C VAL A 62 3.06 -19.78 12.51
N PRO A 63 2.54 -18.66 11.97
CA PRO A 63 2.57 -17.37 12.65
C PRO A 63 1.76 -17.39 13.95
N GLU A 64 2.17 -16.64 14.97
CA GLU A 64 1.48 -16.57 16.27
C GLU A 64 0.24 -15.65 16.27
N ALA A 65 0.08 -14.83 15.23
CA ALA A 65 -1.07 -13.94 15.09
C ALA A 65 -2.40 -14.72 15.16
N TRP A 66 -3.39 -14.22 15.89
CA TRP A 66 -4.71 -14.84 16.07
C TRP A 66 -4.76 -16.12 16.93
N TRP A 67 -3.67 -16.47 17.63
CA TRP A 67 -3.70 -17.58 18.59
C TRP A 67 -4.42 -17.19 19.87
N GLU A 68 -3.76 -16.39 20.70
CA GLU A 68 -4.29 -15.86 21.97
C GLU A 68 -4.64 -14.38 21.87
N ARG A 69 -4.16 -13.70 20.82
CA ARG A 69 -4.35 -12.26 20.59
C ARG A 69 -4.78 -12.00 19.16
N ALA A 70 -5.69 -11.05 18.98
CA ALA A 70 -6.03 -10.54 17.66
C ALA A 70 -4.85 -9.78 17.06
N ASN A 71 -4.91 -9.49 15.76
CA ASN A 71 -3.89 -8.69 15.08
C ASN A 71 -4.55 -7.62 14.21
N TYR A 72 -4.68 -6.41 14.75
CA TYR A 72 -5.24 -5.25 14.05
C TYR A 72 -4.12 -4.29 13.65
N PHE A 73 -4.03 -3.96 12.36
CA PHE A 73 -3.05 -3.02 11.82
C PHE A 73 -1.59 -3.36 12.17
N ALA A 74 -1.31 -4.63 12.50
CA ALA A 74 -0.05 -5.19 12.95
C ALA A 74 0.52 -4.70 14.30
N TRP A 75 -0.10 -3.73 14.97
CA TRP A 75 0.38 -3.19 16.26
C TRP A 75 -0.62 -3.33 17.41
N LEU A 76 -1.92 -3.41 17.12
CA LEU A 76 -2.96 -3.52 18.14
C LEU A 76 -3.35 -4.99 18.33
N ARG A 77 -2.98 -5.56 19.49
CA ARG A 77 -3.09 -7.00 19.78
C ARG A 77 -3.87 -7.30 21.08
N PRO A 78 -5.19 -7.02 21.13
CA PRO A 78 -6.01 -7.34 22.29
C PRO A 78 -6.10 -8.87 22.47
N ALA A 79 -6.25 -9.31 23.72
CA ALA A 79 -6.45 -10.72 24.04
C ALA A 79 -7.79 -11.23 23.45
N LEU A 80 -7.79 -12.49 23.03
CA LEU A 80 -8.97 -13.22 22.60
C LEU A 80 -9.46 -14.08 23.76
N ASP A 81 -10.74 -14.02 24.08
CA ASP A 81 -11.40 -14.78 25.14
C ASP A 81 -11.89 -16.17 24.69
N GLY A 82 -11.26 -16.71 23.64
CA GLY A 82 -11.67 -17.96 22.98
C GLY A 82 -12.78 -17.78 21.94
N GLY A 83 -13.62 -16.74 22.05
CA GLY A 83 -14.67 -16.40 21.09
C GLY A 83 -14.16 -15.71 19.83
N PRO A 84 -15.00 -15.58 18.79
CA PRO A 84 -14.70 -14.74 17.63
C PRO A 84 -14.62 -13.27 18.03
N PRO A 85 -13.82 -12.45 17.32
CA PRO A 85 -13.84 -11.00 17.52
C PRO A 85 -15.22 -10.43 17.15
N ASP A 86 -15.66 -9.36 17.82
CA ASP A 86 -16.86 -8.63 17.40
C ASP A 86 -16.60 -7.92 16.05
N TRP A 87 -17.17 -8.48 14.98
CA TRP A 87 -16.98 -8.06 13.59
C TRP A 87 -17.42 -6.62 13.30
N HIS A 88 -18.16 -5.99 14.22
CA HIS A 88 -18.70 -4.65 14.09
C HIS A 88 -18.15 -3.68 15.13
N ARG A 89 -17.15 -4.09 15.93
CA ARG A 89 -16.54 -3.27 16.96
C ARG A 89 -15.22 -2.67 16.48
N ASN A 90 -15.06 -1.37 16.67
CA ASN A 90 -13.78 -0.70 16.51
C ASN A 90 -12.86 -1.11 17.68
N PRO A 91 -11.72 -1.76 17.42
CA PRO A 91 -10.83 -2.25 18.47
C PRO A 91 -10.05 -1.14 19.18
N LEU A 92 -10.04 0.10 18.66
CA LEU A 92 -9.28 1.23 19.21
C LEU A 92 -10.02 1.93 20.36
N ASP A 93 -11.32 2.16 20.20
CA ASP A 93 -12.15 2.92 21.15
C ASP A 93 -13.33 2.10 21.70
N GLY A 94 -13.53 0.89 21.18
CA GLY A 94 -14.59 -0.01 21.58
C GLY A 94 -15.97 0.33 21.04
N THR A 95 -16.12 1.37 20.21
CA THR A 95 -17.38 1.75 19.59
C THR A 95 -17.88 0.66 18.64
N ARG A 96 -19.19 0.53 18.50
CA ARG A 96 -19.80 -0.49 17.64
C ARG A 96 -20.54 0.19 16.49
N ALA A 97 -20.31 -0.30 15.28
CA ALA A 97 -20.93 0.23 14.07
C ALA A 97 -22.45 0.00 14.08
N SER A 98 -23.23 1.00 13.65
CA SER A 98 -24.70 0.95 13.63
C SER A 98 -25.26 0.57 12.26
N GLY A 99 -26.52 0.11 12.17
CA GLY A 99 -27.15 -0.20 10.89
C GLY A 99 -26.52 -1.37 10.14
N THR A 100 -26.08 -2.39 10.88
CA THR A 100 -25.52 -3.66 10.39
C THR A 100 -26.55 -4.51 9.64
N ASP A 101 -27.82 -4.24 9.86
CA ASP A 101 -29.01 -4.83 9.24
C ASP A 101 -29.44 -4.12 7.94
N ARG A 102 -28.79 -3.00 7.58
CA ARG A 102 -29.12 -2.24 6.37
C ARG A 102 -28.34 -2.75 5.16
N PRO A 103 -28.91 -2.68 3.94
CA PRO A 103 -28.15 -2.98 2.74
C PRO A 103 -26.89 -2.12 2.62
N TRP A 104 -25.78 -2.72 2.22
CA TRP A 104 -24.47 -2.04 2.26
C TRP A 104 -24.42 -0.74 1.44
N TRP A 105 -25.22 -0.64 0.37
CA TRP A 105 -25.20 0.52 -0.53
C TRP A 105 -25.86 1.78 0.04
N VAL A 106 -26.61 1.68 1.15
CA VAL A 106 -27.15 2.85 1.86
C VAL A 106 -26.24 3.33 3.00
N ILE A 107 -25.18 2.57 3.32
CA ILE A 107 -24.21 2.96 4.34
C ILE A 107 -23.26 4.01 3.72
N PRO A 108 -23.06 5.17 4.38
CA PRO A 108 -22.17 6.22 3.88
C PRO A 108 -20.71 5.75 3.86
N ASP A 109 -19.91 6.33 2.96
CA ASP A 109 -18.46 6.03 2.88
C ASP A 109 -17.68 6.57 4.09
N PHE A 110 -18.21 7.63 4.72
CA PHE A 110 -17.66 8.26 5.92
C PHE A 110 -18.82 8.54 6.89
N ASP A 111 -18.85 7.80 8.00
CA ASP A 111 -19.75 8.05 9.12
C ASP A 111 -18.90 8.48 10.32
N PRO A 112 -18.96 9.76 10.75
CA PRO A 112 -18.25 10.19 11.94
C PRO A 112 -18.60 9.37 13.19
N ALA A 113 -19.81 8.81 13.28
CA ALA A 113 -20.24 7.98 14.40
C ALA A 113 -19.64 6.57 14.39
N ALA A 114 -19.23 6.06 13.22
CA ALA A 114 -18.55 4.77 13.09
C ALA A 114 -17.01 4.90 13.12
N GLY A 115 -16.48 6.13 13.15
CA GLY A 115 -15.05 6.39 13.07
C GLY A 115 -14.45 5.99 11.71
N ASP A 116 -13.21 5.52 11.73
CA ASP A 116 -12.59 4.95 10.53
C ASP A 116 -13.17 3.57 10.24
N ILE A 117 -14.01 3.46 9.19
CA ILE A 117 -14.64 2.19 8.78
C ILE A 117 -13.64 1.04 8.61
N LYS A 118 -12.38 1.35 8.32
CA LYS A 118 -11.33 0.34 8.21
C LYS A 118 -11.05 -0.37 9.53
N ALA A 119 -11.25 0.29 10.67
CA ALA A 119 -11.20 -0.33 12.01
C ALA A 119 -12.24 -1.45 12.16
N ILE A 120 -13.37 -1.35 11.47
CA ILE A 120 -14.41 -2.39 11.41
C ILE A 120 -14.01 -3.50 10.42
N TRP A 121 -13.52 -3.12 9.24
CA TRP A 121 -13.18 -4.08 8.19
C TRP A 121 -12.03 -5.01 8.54
N GLU A 122 -11.08 -4.58 9.37
CA GLU A 122 -9.84 -5.31 9.63
C GLU A 122 -10.08 -6.74 10.17
N ALA A 123 -10.98 -6.94 11.14
CA ALA A 123 -11.34 -8.29 11.62
C ALA A 123 -12.01 -9.15 10.53
N SER A 124 -12.69 -8.50 9.58
CA SER A 124 -13.44 -9.12 8.50
C SER A 124 -12.63 -9.31 7.21
N ARG A 125 -11.30 -9.15 7.27
CA ARG A 125 -10.40 -9.47 6.14
C ARG A 125 -10.03 -10.95 6.06
N PHE A 126 -10.25 -11.74 7.12
CA PHE A 126 -9.99 -13.18 7.20
C PHE A 126 -8.50 -13.57 7.26
N ASP A 127 -7.62 -12.67 7.69
CA ASP A 127 -6.22 -13.01 8.01
C ASP A 127 -6.13 -14.15 9.03
N TRP A 128 -7.06 -14.15 10.00
CA TRP A 128 -7.24 -15.25 10.96
C TRP A 128 -7.61 -16.58 10.30
N ALA A 129 -8.32 -16.59 9.17
CA ALA A 129 -8.70 -17.82 8.49
C ALA A 129 -7.48 -18.48 7.84
N VAL A 130 -6.57 -17.66 7.28
CA VAL A 130 -5.28 -18.13 6.77
C VAL A 130 -4.43 -18.70 7.91
N ASN A 131 -4.33 -18.01 9.04
CA ASN A 131 -3.57 -18.49 10.19
C ASN A 131 -4.13 -19.80 10.78
N LEU A 132 -5.44 -19.87 11.02
CA LEU A 132 -6.08 -21.09 11.54
C LEU A 132 -5.99 -22.26 10.54
N ALA A 133 -5.96 -21.98 9.23
CA ALA A 133 -5.67 -22.99 8.23
C ALA A 133 -4.21 -23.47 8.29
N GLN A 134 -3.23 -22.60 8.55
CA GLN A 134 -1.84 -23.01 8.79
C GLN A 134 -1.71 -23.87 10.06
N ARG A 135 -2.36 -23.49 11.16
CA ARG A 135 -2.40 -24.29 12.41
C ARG A 135 -3.03 -25.66 12.20
N THR A 136 -4.20 -25.69 11.55
CA THR A 136 -4.84 -26.94 11.13
C THR A 136 -3.89 -27.76 10.26
N GLY A 137 -3.18 -27.08 9.36
CA GLY A 137 -2.19 -27.67 8.46
C GLY A 137 -1.03 -28.35 9.16
N VAL A 138 -0.67 -27.95 10.38
CA VAL A 138 0.35 -28.64 11.20
C VAL A 138 -0.23 -29.66 12.19
N GLY A 139 -1.55 -29.92 12.15
CA GLY A 139 -2.22 -30.94 12.96
C GLY A 139 -2.98 -30.43 14.18
N ASP A 140 -3.17 -29.12 14.33
CA ASP A 140 -3.98 -28.54 15.41
C ASP A 140 -5.49 -28.68 15.13
N ALA A 141 -6.13 -29.69 15.73
CA ALA A 141 -7.55 -29.95 15.56
C ALA A 141 -8.44 -28.83 16.15
N ALA A 142 -8.02 -28.19 17.24
CA ALA A 142 -8.78 -27.10 17.85
C ALA A 142 -8.80 -25.86 16.93
N ALA A 143 -7.73 -25.63 16.15
CA ALA A 143 -7.72 -24.58 15.14
C ALA A 143 -8.75 -24.81 14.03
N LEU A 144 -9.01 -26.07 13.64
CA LEU A 144 -10.02 -26.39 12.62
C LEU A 144 -11.44 -26.12 13.13
N GLU A 145 -11.72 -26.52 14.37
CA GLU A 145 -13.00 -26.23 15.04
C GLU A 145 -13.22 -24.73 15.12
N ARG A 146 -12.20 -23.99 15.58
CA ARG A 146 -12.24 -22.52 15.66
C ARG A 146 -12.44 -21.87 14.29
N LEU A 147 -11.75 -22.33 13.26
CA LEU A 147 -11.87 -21.83 11.89
C LEU A 147 -13.30 -21.93 11.37
N ASN A 148 -13.93 -23.09 11.50
CA ASN A 148 -15.31 -23.29 11.07
C ASN A 148 -16.31 -22.52 11.94
N ALA A 149 -16.10 -22.47 13.26
CA ALA A 149 -16.95 -21.72 14.17
C ALA A 149 -16.93 -20.21 13.88
N TRP A 150 -15.74 -19.64 13.66
CA TRP A 150 -15.58 -18.22 13.36
C TRP A 150 -16.13 -17.85 11.98
N LEU A 151 -15.96 -18.70 10.97
CA LEU A 151 -16.59 -18.49 9.66
C LEU A 151 -18.12 -18.54 9.76
N ALA A 152 -18.67 -19.48 10.56
CA ALA A 152 -20.11 -19.58 10.78
C ALA A 152 -20.66 -18.35 11.51
N ASP A 153 -19.98 -17.90 12.57
CA ASP A 153 -20.33 -16.70 13.32
C ASP A 153 -20.30 -15.47 12.39
N TRP A 154 -19.21 -15.28 11.63
CA TRP A 154 -19.10 -14.18 10.69
C TRP A 154 -20.25 -14.16 9.68
N CYS A 155 -20.63 -15.32 9.12
CA CYS A 155 -21.75 -15.42 8.18
C CYS A 155 -23.09 -15.07 8.84
N ALA A 156 -23.31 -15.46 10.10
CA ALA A 156 -24.52 -15.13 10.86
C ALA A 156 -24.59 -13.64 11.21
N ALA A 157 -23.47 -13.06 11.63
CA ALA A 157 -23.35 -11.65 12.04
C ALA A 157 -23.23 -10.68 10.85
N ASN A 158 -22.91 -11.18 9.65
CA ASN A 158 -22.80 -10.39 8.43
C ASN A 158 -23.63 -11.02 7.30
N PRO A 159 -24.97 -11.00 7.40
CA PRO A 159 -25.84 -11.53 6.36
C PRO A 159 -25.45 -10.96 4.99
N PRO A 160 -25.50 -11.77 3.91
CA PRO A 160 -25.09 -11.33 2.59
C PRO A 160 -25.63 -9.95 2.24
N TYR A 161 -24.70 -9.05 1.90
CA TYR A 161 -24.97 -7.71 1.38
C TYR A 161 -25.56 -6.71 2.39
N HIS A 162 -25.47 -6.99 3.69
CA HIS A 162 -25.91 -6.08 4.75
C HIS A 162 -24.75 -5.65 5.65
N GLY A 163 -24.76 -4.40 6.10
CA GLY A 163 -23.77 -3.88 7.03
C GLY A 163 -22.43 -3.51 6.40
N HIS A 164 -21.54 -3.00 7.26
CA HIS A 164 -20.27 -2.38 6.87
C HIS A 164 -19.31 -3.35 6.18
N ASN A 165 -19.26 -4.61 6.59
CA ASN A 165 -18.33 -5.60 6.05
C ASN A 165 -18.61 -6.00 4.59
N TRP A 166 -19.78 -5.62 4.05
CA TRP A 166 -20.14 -5.79 2.63
C TRP A 166 -20.05 -4.48 1.81
N LYS A 167 -19.70 -3.35 2.44
CA LYS A 167 -19.66 -2.02 1.81
C LYS A 167 -18.63 -1.90 0.71
N CYS A 168 -17.42 -2.42 0.93
CA CYS A 168 -16.32 -2.33 -0.03
C CYS A 168 -16.11 -3.67 -0.76
N ALA A 169 -16.10 -3.62 -2.09
CA ALA A 169 -15.88 -4.81 -2.92
C ALA A 169 -14.44 -5.34 -2.83
N GLN A 170 -13.46 -4.47 -2.61
CA GLN A 170 -12.08 -4.90 -2.35
C GLN A 170 -11.97 -5.72 -1.06
N GLU A 171 -12.69 -5.36 0.01
CA GLU A 171 -12.71 -6.15 1.25
C GLU A 171 -13.33 -7.53 1.03
N ALA A 172 -14.41 -7.62 0.25
CA ALA A 172 -14.97 -8.90 -0.19
C ALA A 172 -13.97 -9.71 -1.06
N SER A 173 -13.14 -9.03 -1.86
CA SER A 173 -12.11 -9.64 -2.70
C SER A 173 -10.97 -10.20 -1.87
N VAL A 174 -10.53 -9.49 -0.83
CA VAL A 174 -9.53 -9.97 0.15
C VAL A 174 -10.03 -11.25 0.81
N ARG A 175 -11.30 -11.30 1.25
CA ARG A 175 -11.87 -12.54 1.81
C ARG A 175 -11.85 -13.71 0.82
N VAL A 176 -12.19 -13.51 -0.45
CA VAL A 176 -12.09 -14.56 -1.48
C VAL A 176 -10.65 -15.06 -1.61
N MET A 177 -9.68 -14.15 -1.64
CA MET A 177 -8.26 -14.49 -1.72
C MET A 177 -7.78 -15.27 -0.49
N HIS A 178 -8.15 -14.86 0.72
CA HIS A 178 -7.81 -15.58 1.95
C HIS A 178 -8.49 -16.95 2.06
N LEU A 179 -9.75 -17.08 1.64
CA LEU A 179 -10.42 -18.38 1.56
C LEU A 179 -9.73 -19.32 0.56
N ALA A 180 -9.27 -18.79 -0.58
CA ALA A 180 -8.51 -19.55 -1.56
C ALA A 180 -7.15 -20.01 -0.99
N VAL A 181 -6.43 -19.14 -0.28
CA VAL A 181 -5.18 -19.50 0.41
C VAL A 181 -5.42 -20.55 1.50
N ALA A 182 -6.44 -20.39 2.34
CA ALA A 182 -6.80 -21.35 3.39
C ALA A 182 -7.11 -22.74 2.80
N ALA A 183 -7.89 -22.79 1.72
CA ALA A 183 -8.18 -24.04 1.01
C ALA A 183 -6.96 -24.63 0.31
N PHE A 184 -6.05 -23.80 -0.20
CA PHE A 184 -4.78 -24.25 -0.78
C PHE A 184 -3.91 -24.92 0.29
N VAL A 185 -3.69 -24.24 1.43
CA VAL A 185 -2.91 -24.76 2.57
C VAL A 185 -3.45 -26.10 3.06
N LEU A 186 -4.78 -26.25 3.11
CA LEU A 186 -5.43 -27.48 3.55
C LEU A 186 -5.70 -28.48 2.43
N SER A 187 -5.13 -28.28 1.24
CA SER A 187 -5.29 -29.18 0.07
C SER A 187 -6.76 -29.43 -0.34
N GLN A 188 -7.66 -28.49 -0.08
CA GLN A 188 -9.10 -28.56 -0.33
C GLN A 188 -9.55 -27.85 -1.61
N THR A 189 -8.63 -27.46 -2.48
CA THR A 189 -8.96 -26.77 -3.74
C THR A 189 -9.69 -27.65 -4.75
N ARG A 190 -9.47 -28.98 -4.74
CA ARG A 190 -10.11 -29.91 -5.70
C ARG A 190 -11.48 -30.41 -5.26
N SER A 191 -11.69 -30.53 -3.95
CA SER A 191 -12.92 -31.04 -3.34
C SER A 191 -13.30 -30.19 -2.12
N PRO A 192 -13.56 -28.88 -2.29
CA PRO A 192 -13.95 -28.03 -1.17
C PRO A 192 -15.33 -28.40 -0.65
N LEU A 193 -15.58 -28.13 0.63
CA LEU A 193 -16.87 -28.39 1.24
C LEU A 193 -17.95 -27.44 0.68
N PRO A 194 -19.23 -27.86 0.66
CA PRO A 194 -20.33 -27.03 0.14
C PRO A 194 -20.41 -25.63 0.78
N GLY A 195 -20.19 -25.52 2.10
CA GLY A 195 -20.21 -24.24 2.80
C GLY A 195 -19.20 -23.23 2.25
N LEU A 196 -17.99 -23.70 1.88
CA LEU A 196 -16.96 -22.87 1.27
C LEU A 196 -17.33 -22.47 -0.16
N ILE A 197 -17.91 -23.38 -0.94
CA ILE A 197 -18.40 -23.08 -2.28
C ILE A 197 -19.48 -21.98 -2.23
N ASP A 198 -20.44 -22.09 -1.32
CA ASP A 198 -21.50 -21.10 -1.12
C ASP A 198 -20.92 -19.75 -0.67
N LEU A 199 -19.96 -19.78 0.27
CA LEU A 199 -19.28 -18.60 0.75
C LEU A 199 -18.50 -17.89 -0.36
N LEU A 200 -17.77 -18.61 -1.21
CA LEU A 200 -17.10 -18.02 -2.36
C LEU A 200 -18.11 -17.40 -3.34
N THR A 201 -19.17 -18.15 -3.67
CA THR A 201 -20.19 -17.74 -4.65
C THR A 201 -20.87 -16.44 -4.23
N VAL A 202 -21.23 -16.29 -2.95
CA VAL A 202 -21.89 -15.07 -2.46
C VAL A 202 -20.97 -13.85 -2.54
N HIS A 203 -19.66 -14.02 -2.34
CA HIS A 203 -18.67 -12.95 -2.49
C HIS A 203 -18.45 -12.55 -3.94
N LEU A 204 -18.36 -13.51 -4.87
CA LEU A 204 -18.20 -13.20 -6.31
C LEU A 204 -19.42 -12.45 -6.86
N ARG A 205 -20.63 -12.83 -6.44
CA ARG A 205 -21.87 -12.10 -6.74
C ARG A 205 -21.88 -10.68 -6.18
N ARG A 206 -21.23 -10.43 -5.05
CA ARG A 206 -21.05 -9.08 -4.51
C ARG A 206 -20.11 -8.23 -5.36
N ILE A 207 -19.00 -8.81 -5.81
CA ILE A 207 -17.90 -8.08 -6.45
C ILE A 207 -18.29 -7.65 -7.87
N ALA A 208 -18.81 -8.57 -8.68
CA ALA A 208 -19.02 -8.35 -10.11
C ALA A 208 -19.86 -7.10 -10.46
N PRO A 209 -20.95 -6.75 -9.75
CA PRO A 209 -21.82 -5.65 -10.16
C PRO A 209 -21.22 -4.25 -9.91
N THR A 210 -20.13 -4.11 -9.17
CA THR A 210 -19.52 -2.80 -8.83
C THR A 210 -18.20 -2.51 -9.58
N LEU A 211 -17.78 -3.38 -10.49
CA LEU A 211 -16.49 -3.25 -11.20
C LEU A 211 -16.32 -1.92 -11.95
N GLY A 212 -17.39 -1.36 -12.51
CA GLY A 212 -17.35 -0.06 -13.18
C GLY A 212 -16.85 1.06 -12.25
N TYR A 213 -17.23 1.01 -10.97
CA TYR A 213 -16.74 1.94 -9.96
C TYR A 213 -15.25 1.74 -9.69
N ALA A 214 -14.81 0.50 -9.47
CA ALA A 214 -13.40 0.18 -9.23
C ALA A 214 -12.48 0.60 -10.39
N ILE A 215 -12.90 0.35 -11.64
CA ILE A 215 -12.19 0.79 -12.85
C ILE A 215 -12.10 2.32 -12.89
N GLY A 216 -13.18 3.03 -12.56
CA GLY A 216 -13.21 4.50 -12.54
C GLY A 216 -12.28 5.11 -11.49
N GLN A 217 -11.86 4.34 -10.48
CA GLN A 217 -10.93 4.82 -9.45
C GLN A 217 -9.46 4.69 -9.86
N ASP A 218 -9.08 3.93 -10.89
CA ASP A 218 -7.68 3.72 -11.30
C ASP A 218 -6.71 3.55 -10.10
N ASN A 219 -7.08 2.69 -9.15
CA ASN A 219 -6.28 2.33 -7.98
C ASN A 219 -6.27 0.80 -7.80
N ASN A 220 -5.67 0.31 -6.71
CA ASN A 220 -5.58 -1.13 -6.39
C ASN A 220 -6.92 -1.87 -6.30
N HIS A 221 -8.08 -1.19 -6.18
CA HIS A 221 -9.37 -1.87 -6.16
C HIS A 221 -9.61 -2.63 -7.46
N GLY A 222 -9.30 -2.01 -8.60
CA GLY A 222 -9.47 -2.65 -9.90
C GLY A 222 -8.65 -3.94 -10.04
N THR A 223 -7.44 -3.98 -9.48
CA THR A 223 -6.61 -5.21 -9.49
C THR A 223 -7.09 -6.25 -8.50
N SER A 224 -7.46 -5.88 -7.27
CA SER A 224 -7.91 -6.83 -6.24
C SER A 224 -9.26 -7.44 -6.57
N GLU A 225 -10.21 -6.65 -7.09
CA GLU A 225 -11.54 -7.14 -7.50
C GLU A 225 -11.45 -8.06 -8.72
N ALA A 226 -10.60 -7.72 -9.69
CA ALA A 226 -10.31 -8.59 -10.84
C ALA A 226 -9.63 -9.90 -10.41
N ALA A 227 -8.68 -9.84 -9.47
CA ALA A 227 -8.01 -11.01 -8.92
C ALA A 227 -8.99 -11.97 -8.22
N ALA A 228 -9.90 -11.46 -7.39
CA ALA A 228 -10.90 -12.31 -6.73
C ALA A 228 -11.85 -12.97 -7.72
N LEU A 229 -12.29 -12.25 -8.77
CA LEU A 229 -13.11 -12.84 -9.84
C LEU A 229 -12.35 -13.90 -10.64
N PHE A 230 -11.08 -13.67 -10.93
CA PHE A 230 -10.24 -14.66 -11.61
C PHE A 230 -10.03 -15.90 -10.75
N VAL A 231 -9.57 -15.72 -9.50
CA VAL A 231 -9.28 -16.82 -8.56
C VAL A 231 -10.55 -17.61 -8.25
N GLY A 232 -11.59 -16.94 -7.74
CA GLY A 232 -12.83 -17.61 -7.36
C GLY A 232 -13.63 -18.12 -8.56
N GLY A 233 -13.68 -17.37 -9.66
CA GLY A 233 -14.39 -17.78 -10.87
C GLY A 233 -13.78 -19.02 -11.51
N SER A 234 -12.45 -19.04 -11.71
CA SER A 234 -11.76 -20.20 -12.29
C SER A 234 -11.80 -21.42 -11.36
N TRP A 235 -11.78 -21.19 -10.05
CA TRP A 235 -11.93 -22.24 -9.07
C TRP A 235 -13.29 -22.92 -9.17
N LEU A 236 -14.39 -22.15 -9.08
CA LEU A 236 -15.74 -22.69 -9.18
C LEU A 236 -15.99 -23.35 -10.54
N GLU A 237 -15.50 -22.77 -11.63
CA GLU A 237 -15.60 -23.37 -12.97
C GLU A 237 -14.92 -24.75 -13.03
N THR A 238 -13.72 -24.89 -12.45
CA THR A 238 -13.00 -26.18 -12.37
C THR A 238 -13.75 -27.24 -11.56
N LEU A 239 -14.59 -26.80 -10.61
CA LEU A 239 -15.48 -27.67 -9.82
C LEU A 239 -16.80 -28.01 -10.54
N GLY A 240 -16.93 -27.68 -11.82
CA GLY A 240 -18.12 -27.97 -12.61
C GLY A 240 -19.29 -27.00 -12.36
N ARG A 241 -19.00 -25.74 -11.97
CA ARG A 241 -20.00 -24.68 -11.79
C ARG A 241 -19.95 -23.69 -12.96
N PRO A 242 -20.59 -24.01 -14.11
CA PRO A 242 -20.46 -23.23 -15.33
C PRO A 242 -20.96 -21.79 -15.18
N GLU A 243 -21.83 -21.50 -14.21
CA GLU A 243 -22.28 -20.14 -13.89
C GLU A 243 -21.13 -19.21 -13.45
N ALA A 244 -19.99 -19.76 -13.06
CA ALA A 244 -18.79 -19.01 -12.67
C ALA A 244 -17.86 -18.65 -13.84
N GLY A 245 -18.05 -19.28 -15.02
CA GLY A 245 -17.24 -19.02 -16.22
C GLY A 245 -17.19 -17.54 -16.62
N PRO A 246 -18.31 -16.79 -16.61
CA PRO A 246 -18.30 -15.35 -16.85
C PRO A 246 -17.43 -14.56 -15.86
N TRP A 247 -17.39 -14.95 -14.57
CA TRP A 247 -16.52 -14.31 -13.59
C TRP A 247 -15.05 -14.59 -13.86
N HIS A 248 -14.70 -15.83 -14.21
CA HIS A 248 -13.34 -16.19 -14.59
C HIS A 248 -12.85 -15.35 -15.78
N GLN A 249 -13.63 -15.33 -16.88
CA GLN A 249 -13.27 -14.60 -18.10
C GLN A 249 -13.14 -13.10 -17.84
N LEU A 250 -14.08 -12.53 -17.08
CA LEU A 250 -14.07 -11.12 -16.71
C LEU A 250 -12.86 -10.78 -15.82
N GLY A 251 -12.57 -11.59 -14.80
CA GLY A 251 -11.43 -11.41 -13.93
C GLY A 251 -10.11 -11.43 -14.69
N ARG A 252 -9.93 -12.39 -15.61
CA ARG A 252 -8.75 -12.45 -16.50
C ARG A 252 -8.63 -11.21 -17.37
N ALA A 253 -9.69 -10.83 -18.08
CA ALA A 253 -9.67 -9.67 -18.98
C ALA A 253 -9.34 -8.37 -18.22
N LEU A 254 -9.91 -8.20 -17.02
CA LEU A 254 -9.65 -7.04 -16.19
C LEU A 254 -8.25 -7.04 -15.59
N LEU A 255 -7.69 -8.19 -15.20
CA LEU A 255 -6.30 -8.24 -14.74
C LEU A 255 -5.33 -7.74 -15.82
N GLU A 256 -5.49 -8.21 -17.06
CA GLU A 256 -4.67 -7.78 -18.20
C GLU A 256 -4.77 -6.27 -18.44
N ASP A 257 -6.00 -5.74 -18.48
CA ASP A 257 -6.27 -4.32 -18.68
C ASP A 257 -5.76 -3.46 -17.51
N ARG A 258 -6.05 -3.86 -16.25
CA ARG A 258 -5.67 -3.11 -15.05
C ARG A 258 -4.16 -3.13 -14.82
N VAL A 259 -3.48 -4.25 -15.02
CA VAL A 259 -2.01 -4.30 -14.96
C VAL A 259 -1.39 -3.46 -16.06
N GLY A 260 -1.89 -3.58 -17.30
CA GLY A 260 -1.44 -2.78 -18.44
C GLY A 260 -1.61 -1.27 -18.23
N ARG A 261 -2.68 -0.88 -17.53
CA ARG A 261 -2.98 0.53 -17.25
C ARG A 261 -2.21 1.07 -16.05
N LEU A 262 -2.23 0.37 -14.91
CA LEU A 262 -1.86 0.90 -13.61
C LEU A 262 -0.40 0.67 -13.22
N ILE A 263 0.30 -0.27 -13.85
CA ILE A 263 1.73 -0.52 -13.63
C ILE A 263 2.47 -0.02 -14.86
N ALA A 264 3.45 0.87 -14.69
CA ALA A 264 4.24 1.42 -15.78
C ALA A 264 5.31 0.45 -16.30
N ALA A 265 6.03 0.81 -17.38
CA ALA A 265 6.98 -0.11 -18.01
C ALA A 265 8.20 -0.35 -17.10
N ASP A 266 8.57 0.66 -16.31
CA ASP A 266 9.62 0.54 -15.28
C ASP A 266 9.16 -0.14 -13.98
N GLY A 267 7.88 -0.55 -13.91
CA GLY A 267 7.28 -1.19 -12.74
C GLY A 267 6.52 -0.25 -11.80
N SER A 268 6.63 1.08 -11.96
CA SER A 268 5.99 2.04 -11.07
C SER A 268 4.47 1.91 -11.04
N PHE A 269 3.90 1.81 -9.85
CA PHE A 269 2.45 1.64 -9.67
C PHE A 269 1.71 2.98 -9.48
N SER A 270 0.49 3.04 -10.03
CA SER A 270 -0.39 4.22 -10.10
C SER A 270 -0.66 4.97 -8.79
N GLN A 271 -0.53 4.33 -7.63
CA GLN A 271 -0.85 4.96 -6.34
C GLN A 271 0.32 5.66 -5.67
N HIS A 272 1.52 5.59 -6.26
CA HIS A 272 2.72 6.25 -5.74
C HIS A 272 2.99 5.93 -4.25
N SER A 273 2.82 4.66 -3.86
CA SER A 273 2.95 4.20 -2.48
C SER A 273 3.69 2.87 -2.43
N VAL A 274 4.66 2.75 -1.53
CA VAL A 274 5.40 1.49 -1.31
C VAL A 274 4.49 0.41 -0.72
N ASN A 275 3.59 0.76 0.20
CA ASN A 275 2.68 -0.21 0.80
C ASN A 275 1.66 -0.75 -0.21
N TYR A 276 1.09 0.13 -1.04
CA TYR A 276 0.18 -0.31 -2.11
C TYR A 276 0.89 -1.03 -3.24
N HIS A 277 2.19 -0.77 -3.44
CA HIS A 277 3.01 -1.56 -4.33
C HIS A 277 3.18 -3.00 -3.82
N ARG A 278 3.37 -3.21 -2.50
CA ARG A 278 3.29 -4.55 -1.91
C ARG A 278 1.94 -5.20 -2.16
N LEU A 279 0.84 -4.50 -1.85
CA LEU A 279 -0.50 -5.07 -2.00
C LEU A 279 -0.79 -5.53 -3.44
N VAL A 280 -0.46 -4.71 -4.46
CA VAL A 280 -0.67 -5.11 -5.85
C VAL A 280 0.25 -6.28 -6.22
N LEU A 281 1.48 -6.32 -5.70
CA LEU A 281 2.41 -7.39 -6.00
C LEU A 281 1.98 -8.72 -5.37
N ASP A 282 1.57 -8.73 -4.10
CA ASP A 282 0.98 -9.90 -3.44
C ASP A 282 -0.28 -10.40 -4.19
N THR A 283 -1.12 -9.46 -4.65
CA THR A 283 -2.31 -9.78 -5.45
C THR A 283 -1.93 -10.51 -6.74
N LEU A 284 -0.93 -10.00 -7.48
CA LEU A 284 -0.44 -10.63 -8.71
C LEU A 284 0.26 -11.96 -8.44
N SER A 285 1.03 -12.06 -7.36
CA SER A 285 1.68 -13.29 -6.94
C SER A 285 0.66 -14.39 -6.64
N LEU A 286 -0.42 -14.07 -5.92
CA LEU A 286 -1.51 -15.02 -5.66
C LEU A 286 -2.21 -15.44 -6.97
N VAL A 287 -2.49 -14.49 -7.86
CA VAL A 287 -3.07 -14.78 -9.19
C VAL A 287 -2.20 -15.74 -9.99
N GLU A 288 -0.89 -15.50 -10.04
CA GLU A 288 0.03 -16.36 -10.80
C GLU A 288 0.20 -17.73 -10.14
N LEU A 289 0.27 -17.79 -8.80
CA LEU A 289 0.24 -19.05 -8.05
C LEU A 289 -1.01 -19.85 -8.40
N TRP A 290 -2.19 -19.22 -8.35
CA TRP A 290 -3.47 -19.87 -8.61
C TRP A 290 -3.57 -20.36 -10.05
N ARG A 291 -3.13 -19.55 -11.01
CA ARG A 291 -3.06 -19.91 -12.43
C ARG A 291 -2.20 -21.17 -12.63
N ARG A 292 -1.03 -21.24 -12.00
CA ARG A 292 -0.14 -22.44 -12.06
C ARG A 292 -0.79 -23.64 -11.41
N HIS A 293 -1.38 -23.46 -10.22
CA HIS A 293 -2.03 -24.52 -9.44
C HIS A 293 -3.17 -25.20 -10.22
N LEU A 294 -4.02 -24.40 -10.86
CA LEU A 294 -5.12 -24.88 -11.69
C LEU A 294 -4.70 -25.19 -13.14
N ARG A 295 -3.42 -25.05 -13.49
CA ARG A 295 -2.88 -25.25 -14.84
C ARG A 295 -3.61 -24.45 -15.93
N LEU A 296 -4.03 -23.24 -15.60
CA LEU A 296 -4.72 -22.34 -16.52
C LEU A 296 -3.72 -21.72 -17.54
N PRO A 297 -4.20 -21.29 -18.73
CA PRO A 297 -3.37 -20.63 -19.72
C PRO A 297 -2.58 -19.44 -19.15
N PRO A 298 -1.35 -19.17 -19.62
CA PRO A 298 -0.57 -18.02 -19.17
C PRO A 298 -1.31 -16.69 -19.43
N PHE A 299 -0.98 -15.66 -18.65
CA PHE A 299 -1.33 -14.27 -18.99
C PHE A 299 -0.44 -13.77 -20.14
N SER A 300 -0.78 -12.61 -20.69
CA SER A 300 -0.01 -11.99 -21.77
C SER A 300 1.43 -11.72 -21.33
N GLY A 301 2.37 -11.76 -22.29
CA GLY A 301 3.76 -11.40 -22.04
C GLY A 301 3.90 -9.97 -21.51
N SER A 302 2.99 -9.06 -21.88
CA SER A 302 2.98 -7.68 -21.37
C SER A 302 2.65 -7.62 -19.88
N MET A 303 1.60 -8.34 -19.43
CA MET A 303 1.25 -8.41 -18.01
C MET A 303 2.38 -9.04 -17.20
N MET A 304 2.97 -10.13 -17.70
CA MET A 304 4.10 -10.80 -17.02
C MET A 304 5.33 -9.89 -16.92
N ALA A 305 5.66 -9.16 -17.98
CA ALA A 305 6.77 -8.21 -17.96
C ALA A 305 6.54 -7.06 -16.97
N ARG A 306 5.31 -6.54 -16.87
CA ARG A 306 4.96 -5.51 -15.88
C ARG A 306 5.01 -6.03 -14.45
N ALA A 307 4.59 -7.27 -14.20
CA ALA A 307 4.72 -7.90 -12.88
C ALA A 307 6.20 -8.08 -12.48
N ALA A 308 7.06 -8.50 -13.41
CA ALA A 308 8.51 -8.59 -13.19
C ALA A 308 9.13 -7.20 -12.94
N ALA A 309 8.73 -6.17 -13.71
CA ALA A 309 9.20 -4.81 -13.49
C ALA A 309 8.77 -4.26 -12.13
N ALA A 310 7.51 -4.50 -11.72
CA ALA A 310 7.02 -4.15 -10.39
C ALA A 310 7.76 -4.90 -9.27
N THR A 311 8.16 -6.16 -9.52
CA THR A 311 9.00 -6.93 -8.60
C THR A 311 10.36 -6.28 -8.41
N ALA A 312 11.04 -5.93 -9.50
CA ALA A 312 12.31 -5.24 -9.48
C ALA A 312 12.22 -3.86 -8.79
N TRP A 313 11.12 -3.13 -9.01
CA TRP A 313 10.85 -1.86 -8.35
C TRP A 313 10.79 -2.00 -6.83
N LEU A 314 9.99 -2.94 -6.31
CA LEU A 314 9.87 -3.13 -4.85
C LEU A 314 11.18 -3.64 -4.26
N ARG A 315 11.85 -4.59 -4.92
CA ARG A 315 13.18 -5.07 -4.52
C ARG A 315 14.21 -3.95 -4.45
N ALA A 316 14.11 -2.94 -5.31
CA ALA A 316 14.96 -1.76 -5.27
C ALA A 316 14.58 -0.75 -4.18
N MET A 317 13.44 -0.86 -3.51
CA MET A 317 13.09 0.02 -2.37
C MET A 317 13.41 -0.62 -1.01
N VAL A 318 13.56 -1.94 -0.98
CA VAL A 318 13.70 -2.72 0.26
C VAL A 318 15.16 -2.87 0.65
N ASP A 319 15.45 -2.59 1.92
CA ASP A 319 16.72 -2.93 2.54
C ASP A 319 16.81 -4.45 2.74
N PRO A 320 17.84 -5.14 2.21
CA PRO A 320 17.91 -6.60 2.26
C PRO A 320 18.16 -7.15 3.68
N ALA A 321 18.76 -6.36 4.57
CA ALA A 321 19.14 -6.81 5.92
C ALA A 321 17.95 -6.76 6.89
N THR A 322 17.19 -5.67 6.87
CA THR A 322 16.05 -5.41 7.77
C THR A 322 14.71 -5.75 7.13
N GLY A 323 14.62 -5.67 5.81
CA GLY A 323 13.38 -5.78 5.06
C GLY A 323 12.53 -4.51 5.03
N ASP A 324 12.96 -3.44 5.72
CA ASP A 324 12.25 -2.17 5.71
C ASP A 324 12.42 -1.43 4.38
N ALA A 325 11.60 -0.41 4.17
CA ALA A 325 11.58 0.42 2.97
C ALA A 325 11.24 1.88 3.33
N PRO A 326 11.38 2.84 2.40
CA PRO A 326 10.76 4.16 2.55
C PRO A 326 9.24 4.05 2.84
N ASN A 327 8.70 4.94 3.67
CA ASN A 327 7.27 4.98 3.98
C ASN A 327 6.50 5.91 3.04
N LEU A 328 6.82 5.86 1.75
CA LEU A 328 6.32 6.79 0.75
C LEU A 328 4.84 6.52 0.43
N GLY A 329 4.08 7.62 0.33
CA GLY A 329 2.68 7.63 -0.06
C GLY A 329 1.74 7.04 0.98
N ALA A 330 0.51 6.72 0.55
CA ALA A 330 -0.52 6.20 1.44
C ALA A 330 -0.17 4.80 1.96
N ASN A 331 -0.26 4.61 3.27
CA ASN A 331 -0.01 3.36 3.97
C ASN A 331 -1.17 3.09 4.94
N ASP A 332 -1.89 1.98 4.69
CA ASP A 332 -3.08 1.58 5.42
C ASP A 332 -2.90 0.28 6.21
N GLY A 333 -1.68 -0.20 6.38
CA GLY A 333 -1.50 -1.50 7.03
C GLY A 333 -1.74 -2.70 6.12
N ALA A 334 -2.04 -2.53 4.82
CA ALA A 334 -2.28 -3.68 3.94
C ALA A 334 -1.07 -4.62 3.83
N ASN A 335 -1.28 -5.89 4.18
CA ASN A 335 -0.38 -7.02 3.98
C ASN A 335 -1.26 -8.22 3.60
N LEU A 336 -1.29 -8.58 2.31
CA LEU A 336 -2.28 -9.54 1.80
C LEU A 336 -1.90 -11.00 2.09
N LEU A 337 -0.63 -11.30 2.29
CA LEU A 337 -0.15 -12.67 2.52
C LEU A 337 0.67 -12.76 3.82
N PRO A 338 0.05 -12.58 5.00
CA PRO A 338 0.74 -12.63 6.30
C PRO A 338 1.02 -14.08 6.74
N LEU A 339 1.80 -14.83 5.95
CA LEU A 339 2.04 -16.28 6.16
C LEU A 339 3.16 -16.60 7.15
N THR A 340 3.80 -15.59 7.74
CA THR A 340 5.00 -15.70 8.59
C THR A 340 4.97 -14.63 9.68
N ASP A 341 5.70 -14.81 10.78
CA ASP A 341 5.91 -13.76 11.82
C ASP A 341 6.88 -12.65 11.40
N ALA A 342 7.11 -12.46 10.10
CA ALA A 342 7.81 -11.28 9.62
C ALA A 342 7.02 -10.04 10.05
N GLU A 343 7.74 -9.06 10.62
CA GLU A 343 7.16 -7.79 11.02
C GLU A 343 6.44 -7.12 9.85
N TYR A 344 5.40 -6.34 10.13
CA TYR A 344 4.60 -5.69 9.08
C TYR A 344 5.42 -4.83 8.11
N ARG A 345 6.49 -4.21 8.62
CA ARG A 345 7.40 -3.40 7.82
C ARG A 345 8.47 -4.22 7.09
N ASP A 346 8.53 -5.53 7.29
CA ASP A 346 9.39 -6.43 6.52
C ASP A 346 8.71 -6.81 5.19
N TYR A 347 9.20 -6.23 4.10
CA TYR A 347 8.71 -6.47 2.75
C TYR A 347 9.36 -7.69 2.08
N ARG A 348 10.34 -8.34 2.72
CA ARG A 348 11.09 -9.44 2.12
C ARG A 348 10.22 -10.64 1.73
N PRO A 349 9.20 -11.06 2.50
CA PRO A 349 8.31 -12.15 2.06
C PRO A 349 7.63 -11.85 0.71
N ALA A 350 7.04 -10.66 0.55
CA ALA A 350 6.39 -10.23 -0.69
C ALA A 350 7.39 -10.14 -1.86
N VAL A 351 8.54 -9.50 -1.64
CA VAL A 351 9.60 -9.38 -2.66
C VAL A 351 10.12 -10.75 -3.09
N HIS A 352 10.34 -11.65 -2.14
CA HIS A 352 10.89 -12.97 -2.41
C HIS A 352 9.90 -13.85 -3.16
N LEU A 353 8.61 -13.85 -2.77
CA LEU A 353 7.55 -14.53 -3.49
C LEU A 353 7.44 -14.05 -4.94
N ALA A 354 7.40 -12.74 -5.14
CA ALA A 354 7.29 -12.15 -6.46
C ALA A 354 8.52 -12.43 -7.33
N THR A 355 9.73 -12.37 -6.77
CA THR A 355 10.97 -12.71 -7.50
C THR A 355 10.99 -14.18 -7.91
N ALA A 356 10.51 -15.09 -7.05
CA ALA A 356 10.41 -16.50 -7.39
C ALA A 356 9.40 -16.76 -8.51
N LEU A 357 8.25 -16.08 -8.48
CA LEU A 357 7.19 -16.26 -9.48
C LEU A 357 7.49 -15.60 -10.83
N PHE A 358 7.99 -14.36 -10.82
CA PHE A 358 8.09 -13.53 -12.02
C PHE A 358 9.50 -13.44 -12.61
N GLU A 359 10.54 -13.70 -11.81
CA GLU A 359 11.94 -13.71 -12.27
C GLU A 359 12.58 -15.11 -12.22
N GLY A 360 11.93 -16.09 -11.56
CA GLY A 360 12.47 -17.44 -11.41
C GLY A 360 13.72 -17.49 -10.52
N ARG A 361 13.86 -16.55 -9.58
CA ARG A 361 15.05 -16.37 -8.73
C ARG A 361 14.69 -16.17 -7.26
N CYS A 362 15.63 -16.42 -6.37
CA CYS A 362 15.56 -15.97 -4.99
C CYS A 362 15.90 -14.48 -4.91
N ALA A 363 15.08 -13.67 -4.23
CA ALA A 363 15.47 -12.29 -3.92
C ALA A 363 16.61 -12.22 -2.90
N PHE A 364 16.64 -13.17 -1.96
CA PHE A 364 17.55 -13.20 -0.82
C PHE A 364 18.09 -14.63 -0.65
N GLY A 365 19.41 -14.78 -0.61
CA GLY A 365 20.07 -16.08 -0.53
C GLY A 365 20.14 -16.70 0.88
N GLY A 366 20.00 -15.88 1.93
CA GLY A 366 20.12 -16.31 3.33
C GLY A 366 18.87 -16.98 3.91
N PRO A 367 18.96 -17.52 5.14
CA PRO A 367 17.81 -17.94 5.93
C PRO A 367 16.91 -16.75 6.27
N GLY A 368 15.60 -16.99 6.37
CA GLY A 368 14.64 -15.96 6.76
C GLY A 368 13.18 -16.40 6.57
N PRO A 369 12.22 -15.61 7.08
CA PRO A 369 10.80 -15.95 7.04
C PRO A 369 10.27 -16.16 5.61
N TRP A 370 10.84 -15.47 4.62
CA TRP A 370 10.47 -15.62 3.21
C TRP A 370 10.60 -17.05 2.67
N GLN A 371 11.41 -17.92 3.27
CA GLN A 371 11.46 -19.34 2.87
C GLN A 371 10.21 -20.09 3.30
N ALA A 372 9.75 -19.90 4.55
CA ALA A 372 8.49 -20.46 5.02
C ALA A 372 7.30 -19.88 4.24
N HIS A 373 7.38 -18.60 3.83
CA HIS A 373 6.37 -17.97 2.97
C HIS A 373 6.19 -18.70 1.64
N LEU A 374 7.29 -19.02 0.93
CA LEU A 374 7.24 -19.86 -0.27
C LEU A 374 6.72 -21.27 0.04
N GLY A 375 7.20 -21.84 1.14
CA GLY A 375 6.86 -23.19 1.59
C GLY A 375 5.36 -23.40 1.81
N TRP A 376 4.70 -22.47 2.51
CA TRP A 376 3.24 -22.49 2.70
C TRP A 376 2.45 -22.41 1.40
N LEU A 377 3.04 -21.81 0.37
CA LEU A 377 2.45 -21.68 -0.97
C LEU A 377 2.87 -22.82 -1.91
N GLY A 378 3.53 -23.86 -1.40
CA GLY A 378 3.95 -25.03 -2.19
C GLY A 378 4.99 -24.70 -3.27
N LEU A 379 5.71 -23.59 -3.14
CA LEU A 379 6.71 -23.16 -4.10
C LEU A 379 8.10 -23.66 -3.70
N ALA A 380 8.76 -24.32 -4.65
CA ALA A 380 10.17 -24.66 -4.50
C ALA A 380 11.04 -23.41 -4.53
N ARG A 381 12.09 -23.40 -3.71
CA ARG A 381 13.10 -22.35 -3.71
C ARG A 381 13.87 -22.37 -5.05
N PRO A 382 13.94 -21.26 -5.80
CA PRO A 382 14.79 -21.19 -7.00
C PRO A 382 16.28 -21.35 -6.68
N GLY A 383 17.05 -21.95 -7.60
CA GLY A 383 18.48 -22.21 -7.39
C GLY A 383 19.39 -20.98 -7.47
N GLU A 384 18.98 -19.96 -8.23
CA GLU A 384 19.75 -18.73 -8.41
C GLU A 384 19.26 -17.61 -7.48
N THR A 385 20.20 -16.84 -6.91
CA THR A 385 19.89 -15.61 -6.17
C THR A 385 20.07 -14.40 -7.07
N ALA A 386 19.11 -13.48 -7.06
CA ALA A 386 19.16 -12.26 -7.83
C ALA A 386 20.23 -11.31 -7.29
N SER A 387 20.95 -10.63 -8.19
CA SER A 387 21.96 -9.65 -7.80
C SER A 387 21.33 -8.47 -7.04
N PRO A 388 22.09 -7.81 -6.14
CA PRO A 388 21.66 -6.57 -5.52
C PRO A 388 21.22 -5.52 -6.56
N PRO A 389 20.12 -4.79 -6.31
CA PRO A 389 19.64 -3.79 -7.25
C PRO A 389 20.64 -2.61 -7.34
N PRO A 390 21.02 -2.15 -8.54
CA PRO A 390 21.91 -1.01 -8.71
C PRO A 390 21.20 0.32 -8.41
N SER A 391 21.92 1.43 -8.49
CA SER A 391 21.30 2.75 -8.63
C SER A 391 20.43 2.77 -9.88
N ARG A 392 19.17 3.23 -9.78
CA ARG A 392 18.24 3.21 -10.90
C ARG A 392 17.22 4.34 -10.83
N LEU A 393 16.91 4.87 -12.00
CA LEU A 393 15.89 5.86 -12.22
C LEU A 393 14.63 5.15 -12.74
N TYR A 394 13.53 5.30 -12.02
CA TYR A 394 12.19 4.83 -12.36
C TYR A 394 11.35 6.05 -12.79
N ASP A 395 11.58 6.51 -14.02
CA ASP A 395 11.06 7.79 -14.52
C ASP A 395 9.56 7.81 -14.77
N ASP A 396 8.93 6.67 -15.03
CA ASP A 396 7.48 6.66 -15.28
C ASP A 396 6.71 7.01 -13.99
N GLY A 397 7.24 6.61 -12.83
CA GLY A 397 6.70 6.90 -11.50
C GLY A 397 7.32 8.09 -10.80
N GLY A 398 8.48 8.56 -11.26
CA GLY A 398 9.20 9.70 -10.71
C GLY A 398 10.04 9.37 -9.48
N TYR A 399 10.86 8.34 -9.56
CA TYR A 399 11.78 7.96 -8.48
C TYR A 399 13.21 7.82 -8.98
N ALA A 400 14.17 8.27 -8.18
CA ALA A 400 15.57 7.90 -8.32
C ALA A 400 16.02 7.19 -7.05
N VAL A 401 16.41 5.92 -7.18
CA VAL A 401 17.03 5.15 -6.11
C VAL A 401 18.54 5.19 -6.34
N VAL A 402 19.25 5.89 -5.48
CA VAL A 402 20.69 6.11 -5.57
C VAL A 402 21.38 5.36 -4.45
N ARG A 403 22.40 4.56 -4.79
CA ARG A 403 23.15 3.75 -3.83
C ARG A 403 24.62 4.13 -3.83
N CYS A 404 25.23 4.13 -2.64
CA CYS A 404 26.67 4.27 -2.48
C CYS A 404 27.08 3.53 -1.20
N ALA A 405 27.92 2.50 -1.33
CA ALA A 405 28.30 1.63 -0.21
C ALA A 405 27.06 1.06 0.54
N ASP A 406 26.92 1.38 1.82
CA ASP A 406 25.84 0.98 2.73
C ASP A 406 24.67 1.98 2.77
N ALA A 407 24.73 3.06 1.98
CA ALA A 407 23.73 4.11 1.95
C ALA A 407 22.84 4.01 0.70
N THR A 408 21.54 4.24 0.91
CA THR A 408 20.53 4.38 -0.15
C THR A 408 19.76 5.68 0.05
N ALA A 409 19.67 6.50 -1.01
CA ALA A 409 18.83 7.68 -1.05
C ALA A 409 17.72 7.48 -2.09
N VAL A 410 16.47 7.82 -1.73
CA VAL A 410 15.32 7.73 -2.63
C VAL A 410 14.75 9.12 -2.83
N LEU A 411 15.01 9.71 -4.01
CA LEU A 411 14.47 10.99 -4.42
C LEU A 411 13.17 10.77 -5.21
N ARG A 412 12.08 11.37 -4.76
CA ARG A 412 10.80 11.37 -5.47
C ARG A 412 10.56 12.68 -6.18
N TYR A 413 10.13 12.67 -7.44
CA TYR A 413 9.84 13.86 -8.24
C TYR A 413 8.56 13.69 -9.07
N PRO A 414 7.90 14.78 -9.51
CA PRO A 414 6.49 14.72 -9.89
C PRO A 414 6.23 14.16 -11.31
N ARG A 415 5.94 12.85 -11.37
CA ARG A 415 5.47 12.13 -12.57
C ARG A 415 4.05 11.60 -12.37
N PHE A 416 3.06 12.50 -12.38
CA PHE A 416 1.67 12.16 -12.09
C PHE A 416 0.86 11.82 -13.35
N ARG A 417 0.81 10.53 -13.68
CA ARG A 417 -0.16 9.98 -14.65
C ARG A 417 -1.53 9.71 -14.01
N PHE A 418 -1.53 9.42 -12.72
CA PHE A 418 -2.72 9.16 -11.91
C PHE A 418 -2.77 10.14 -10.75
N ARG A 419 -3.89 10.16 -10.01
CA ARG A 419 -4.05 11.11 -8.90
C ARG A 419 -2.96 10.88 -7.84
N PRO A 420 -2.17 11.90 -7.46
CA PRO A 420 -1.25 11.78 -6.35
C PRO A 420 -2.03 11.68 -5.03
N GLY A 421 -1.50 10.93 -4.06
CA GLY A 421 -2.01 10.92 -2.70
C GLY A 421 -1.45 12.06 -1.83
N HIS A 422 -0.22 12.50 -2.12
CA HIS A 422 0.56 13.41 -1.28
C HIS A 422 1.09 14.61 -2.08
N ALA A 423 1.37 15.72 -1.38
CA ALA A 423 2.11 16.89 -1.87
C ALA A 423 3.57 16.84 -1.40
N ASP A 424 4.30 15.90 -1.98
CA ASP A 424 5.62 15.38 -1.56
C ASP A 424 6.66 15.44 -2.70
N ALA A 425 6.50 16.38 -3.65
CA ALA A 425 7.47 16.55 -4.71
C ALA A 425 8.84 16.93 -4.15
N LEU A 426 9.88 16.27 -4.67
CA LEU A 426 11.28 16.38 -4.24
C LEU A 426 11.53 15.88 -2.81
N HIS A 427 10.61 15.09 -2.23
CA HIS A 427 10.89 14.32 -1.01
C HIS A 427 12.14 13.45 -1.19
N LEU A 428 12.95 13.37 -0.13
CA LEU A 428 14.15 12.54 -0.08
C LEU A 428 14.14 11.68 1.18
N ASP A 429 14.15 10.36 1.01
CA ASP A 429 14.49 9.40 2.06
C ASP A 429 16.01 9.12 2.02
N LEU A 430 16.62 8.91 3.19
CA LEU A 430 18.00 8.44 3.33
C LEU A 430 18.05 7.30 4.33
N SER A 431 18.58 6.15 3.90
CA SER A 431 18.87 5.00 4.76
C SER A 431 20.35 4.66 4.72
N VAL A 432 20.91 4.26 5.86
CA VAL A 432 22.31 3.83 6.00
C VAL A 432 22.34 2.58 6.86
N ALA A 433 23.00 1.52 6.39
CA ALA A 433 23.16 0.26 7.13
C ALA A 433 21.86 -0.29 7.74
N GLY A 434 20.75 -0.21 7.00
CA GLY A 434 19.43 -0.67 7.42
C GLY A 434 18.62 0.30 8.30
N GLU A 435 19.19 1.45 8.70
CA GLU A 435 18.48 2.47 9.47
C GLU A 435 18.00 3.61 8.55
N ASN A 436 16.70 3.90 8.55
CA ASN A 436 16.15 5.09 7.87
C ASN A 436 16.41 6.35 8.72
N LEU A 437 17.23 7.26 8.19
CA LEU A 437 17.75 8.45 8.85
C LEU A 437 16.92 9.71 8.55
N LEU A 438 16.48 9.88 7.30
CA LEU A 438 15.59 10.96 6.85
C LEU A 438 14.28 10.35 6.39
N ARG A 439 13.21 10.57 7.16
CA ARG A 439 11.99 9.75 7.10
C ARG A 439 10.78 10.47 6.51
N ASP A 440 9.97 9.74 5.74
CA ASP A 440 8.61 10.17 5.39
C ASP A 440 7.66 10.16 6.59
N GLY A 441 6.71 11.09 6.61
CA GLY A 441 5.66 11.18 7.63
C GLY A 441 4.63 10.06 7.59
N GLY A 442 4.43 9.38 6.45
CA GLY A 442 3.34 8.42 6.27
C GLY A 442 1.97 9.09 6.11
N SER A 443 0.89 8.33 6.29
CA SER A 443 -0.49 8.81 6.02
C SER A 443 -1.47 8.77 7.19
N PHE A 444 -1.13 8.12 8.31
CA PHE A 444 -1.94 8.01 9.53
C PHE A 444 -3.30 7.34 9.39
N SER A 445 -4.33 8.05 8.91
CA SER A 445 -5.70 7.54 8.81
C SER A 445 -6.49 8.25 7.71
N TYR A 446 -7.37 7.49 7.05
CA TYR A 446 -8.31 8.01 6.08
C TYR A 446 -9.44 8.80 6.69
N ALA A 447 -9.87 8.49 7.92
CA ALA A 447 -10.92 9.23 8.61
C ALA A 447 -10.38 10.40 9.45
N ALA A 448 -9.06 10.64 9.44
CA ALA A 448 -8.45 11.69 10.24
C ALA A 448 -9.05 13.09 9.98
N ASP A 449 -8.97 13.94 11.00
CA ASP A 449 -9.38 15.34 10.91
C ASP A 449 -8.56 16.12 9.88
N ALA A 450 -9.10 17.26 9.45
CA ALA A 450 -8.51 18.11 8.41
C ALA A 450 -7.06 18.50 8.71
N GLU A 451 -6.71 18.69 9.99
CA GLU A 451 -5.34 18.98 10.43
C GLU A 451 -4.37 17.86 10.04
N TRP A 452 -4.67 16.62 10.44
CA TRP A 452 -3.81 15.47 10.21
C TRP A 452 -3.73 15.10 8.74
N LEU A 453 -4.86 15.20 8.02
CA LEU A 453 -4.88 15.04 6.57
C LEU A 453 -3.96 16.04 5.87
N THR A 454 -3.95 17.30 6.31
CA THR A 454 -3.08 18.35 5.76
C THR A 454 -1.63 18.14 6.17
N TYR A 455 -1.38 17.66 7.39
CA TYR A 455 -0.03 17.41 7.88
C TYR A 455 0.64 16.24 7.14
N PHE A 456 0.03 15.05 7.15
CA PHE A 456 0.65 13.81 6.68
C PHE A 456 0.74 13.73 5.15
N CYS A 457 -0.32 14.14 4.44
CA CYS A 457 -0.32 14.14 2.98
C CYS A 457 0.16 15.47 2.38
N GLY A 458 0.46 16.47 3.20
CA GLY A 458 0.98 17.77 2.76
C GLY A 458 2.48 17.92 3.02
N VAL A 459 3.04 19.04 2.57
CA VAL A 459 4.50 19.29 2.56
C VAL A 459 5.15 19.12 3.94
N ARG A 460 4.43 19.45 5.01
CA ARG A 460 4.91 19.34 6.41
C ARG A 460 5.31 17.91 6.78
N GLY A 461 4.68 16.91 6.17
CA GLY A 461 4.96 15.49 6.33
C GLY A 461 6.22 15.00 5.61
N HIS A 462 6.92 15.85 4.85
CA HIS A 462 7.95 15.41 3.91
C HIS A 462 9.27 16.19 4.04
N ASN A 463 10.35 15.56 3.59
CA ASN A 463 11.68 16.16 3.47
C ASN A 463 11.77 17.04 2.21
N THR A 464 11.06 18.16 2.18
CA THR A 464 11.01 19.07 1.01
C THR A 464 10.69 20.50 1.45
N VAL A 465 10.43 21.38 0.49
CA VAL A 465 10.22 22.82 0.71
C VAL A 465 8.76 23.21 0.60
N GLN A 466 8.30 24.01 1.58
CA GLN A 466 6.98 24.66 1.58
C GLN A 466 7.12 26.15 1.24
N PHE A 467 6.38 26.62 0.24
CA PHE A 467 6.41 28.02 -0.18
C PHE A 467 5.22 28.81 0.36
N ASP A 468 5.44 29.94 1.02
CA ASP A 468 4.41 30.89 1.47
C ASP A 468 3.22 30.25 2.21
N ASP A 469 3.49 29.24 3.04
CA ASP A 469 2.50 28.49 3.84
C ASP A 469 1.45 27.73 3.04
N ARG A 470 1.75 27.37 1.79
CA ARG A 470 0.85 26.60 0.92
C ARG A 470 1.39 25.22 0.60
N GLU A 471 0.48 24.32 0.22
CA GLU A 471 0.80 23.02 -0.36
C GLU A 471 1.27 23.17 -1.81
N GLN A 472 2.14 22.28 -2.28
CA GLN A 472 2.66 22.32 -3.67
C GLN A 472 1.54 22.12 -4.71
N MET A 473 0.43 21.50 -4.31
CA MET A 473 -0.78 21.30 -5.11
C MET A 473 -2.01 21.74 -4.29
N PRO A 474 -3.04 22.35 -4.88
CA PRO A 474 -4.27 22.70 -4.16
C PRO A 474 -5.09 21.45 -3.82
N ARG A 475 -5.55 21.31 -2.58
CA ARG A 475 -6.43 20.20 -2.18
C ARG A 475 -7.87 20.45 -2.63
N LEU A 476 -8.49 19.47 -3.29
CA LEU A 476 -9.88 19.51 -3.76
C LEU A 476 -10.83 18.58 -2.98
N GLY A 477 -10.26 17.63 -2.24
CA GLY A 477 -11.01 16.72 -1.38
C GLY A 477 -10.06 15.85 -0.56
N ARG A 478 -10.63 14.94 0.24
CA ARG A 478 -9.88 14.05 1.15
C ARG A 478 -8.78 13.25 0.44
N PHE A 479 -9.05 12.79 -0.80
CA PHE A 479 -8.13 11.99 -1.62
C PHE A 479 -7.84 12.62 -2.99
N LEU A 480 -8.05 13.93 -3.14
CA LEU A 480 -7.92 14.57 -4.44
C LEU A 480 -7.17 15.90 -4.34
N TRP A 481 -6.04 15.95 -5.04
CA TRP A 481 -5.31 17.17 -5.33
C TRP A 481 -5.68 17.69 -6.72
N GLY A 482 -5.60 19.00 -6.90
CA GLY A 482 -5.72 19.67 -8.19
C GLY A 482 -4.37 20.14 -8.72
N SER A 483 -4.36 20.68 -9.94
CA SER A 483 -3.15 21.22 -10.58
C SER A 483 -1.90 20.35 -10.39
N TRP A 484 -2.01 19.06 -10.75
CA TRP A 484 -0.94 18.09 -10.51
C TRP A 484 0.38 18.59 -11.09
N LEU A 485 1.42 18.56 -10.26
CA LEU A 485 2.76 19.00 -10.65
C LEU A 485 3.28 18.17 -11.82
N LYS A 486 4.17 18.79 -12.59
CA LYS A 486 4.94 18.13 -13.65
C LYS A 486 6.41 18.34 -13.40
N THR A 487 7.23 17.35 -13.71
CA THR A 487 8.68 17.50 -13.75
C THR A 487 9.06 18.54 -14.80
N LYS A 488 9.76 19.58 -14.37
CA LYS A 488 10.33 20.64 -15.24
C LYS A 488 11.66 20.21 -15.84
N ALA A 489 12.49 19.54 -15.04
CA ALA A 489 13.76 18.96 -15.47
C ALA A 489 14.11 17.74 -14.62
N VAL A 490 14.84 16.79 -15.20
CA VAL A 490 15.47 15.67 -14.51
C VAL A 490 16.86 15.48 -15.09
N GLU A 491 17.85 15.37 -14.22
CA GLU A 491 19.22 14.96 -14.57
C GLU A 491 19.35 13.46 -14.29
N PRO A 492 19.96 12.67 -15.18
CA PRO A 492 20.12 11.24 -14.95
C PRO A 492 21.06 10.97 -13.77
N ILE A 493 21.02 9.75 -13.24
CA ILE A 493 22.00 9.30 -12.26
C ILE A 493 23.39 9.29 -12.92
N ARG A 494 24.36 9.97 -12.31
CA ARG A 494 25.77 9.94 -12.73
C ARG A 494 26.65 9.53 -11.57
N GLU A 495 27.54 8.58 -11.80
CA GLU A 495 28.52 8.11 -10.83
C GLU A 495 29.91 8.61 -11.27
N ALA A 496 30.54 9.44 -10.43
CA ALA A 496 31.87 10.00 -10.67
C ALA A 496 32.54 10.31 -9.34
N ASP A 497 33.87 10.13 -9.26
CA ASP A 497 34.69 10.47 -8.09
C ASP A 497 34.17 9.90 -6.75
N GLY A 498 33.62 8.68 -6.78
CA GLY A 498 33.06 8.00 -5.60
C GLY A 498 31.73 8.57 -5.09
N ALA A 499 31.07 9.42 -5.88
CA ALA A 499 29.75 9.98 -5.59
C ALA A 499 28.75 9.64 -6.70
N ALA A 500 27.50 9.39 -6.31
CA ALA A 500 26.37 9.23 -7.21
C ALA A 500 25.46 10.47 -7.10
N THR A 501 25.19 11.10 -8.24
CA THR A 501 24.46 12.38 -8.33
C THR A 501 23.19 12.24 -9.15
N VAL A 502 22.14 12.97 -8.77
CA VAL A 502 20.88 13.07 -9.53
C VAL A 502 20.19 14.39 -9.18
N ALA A 503 19.40 14.95 -10.09
CA ALA A 503 18.63 16.15 -9.83
C ALA A 503 17.24 16.10 -10.47
N ALA A 504 16.28 16.80 -9.87
CA ALA A 504 14.97 17.02 -10.45
C ALA A 504 14.41 18.39 -10.06
N ALA A 505 13.52 18.92 -10.89
CA ALA A 505 12.90 20.22 -10.67
C ALA A 505 11.41 20.21 -10.98
N TYR A 506 10.65 21.08 -10.32
CA TYR A 506 9.26 21.40 -10.66
C TYR A 506 8.96 22.88 -10.50
N GLU A 507 7.81 23.30 -11.03
CA GLU A 507 7.21 24.61 -10.78
C GLU A 507 5.73 24.42 -10.44
N ASP A 508 5.28 25.06 -9.37
CA ASP A 508 3.88 24.99 -8.93
C ASP A 508 2.96 25.91 -9.76
N ALA A 509 1.65 25.76 -9.60
CA ALA A 509 0.67 26.56 -10.35
C ALA A 509 0.68 28.07 -10.00
N ARG A 510 1.46 28.48 -8.99
CA ARG A 510 1.65 29.88 -8.57
C ARG A 510 3.04 30.42 -8.93
N GLY A 511 3.85 29.65 -9.66
CA GLY A 511 5.16 30.07 -10.17
C GLY A 511 6.34 29.84 -9.21
N ALA A 512 6.13 29.24 -8.04
CA ALA A 512 7.28 28.86 -7.22
C ALA A 512 7.97 27.64 -7.82
N SER A 513 9.28 27.70 -7.90
CA SER A 513 10.11 26.63 -8.45
C SER A 513 11.09 26.10 -7.41
N HIS A 514 11.30 24.80 -7.48
CA HIS A 514 12.21 24.06 -6.62
C HIS A 514 12.98 23.08 -7.49
N THR A 515 14.30 23.24 -7.49
CA THR A 515 15.24 22.26 -8.05
C THR A 515 16.02 21.65 -6.90
N ARG A 516 16.03 20.32 -6.83
CA ARG A 516 16.84 19.56 -5.86
C ARG A 516 17.87 18.74 -6.61
N ARG A 517 19.14 18.91 -6.25
CA ARG A 517 20.25 18.04 -6.66
C ARG A 517 20.81 17.33 -5.43
N ILE A 518 21.03 16.03 -5.52
CA ILE A 518 21.68 15.25 -4.48
C ILE A 518 23.00 14.69 -4.97
N ALA A 519 23.96 14.56 -4.07
CA ALA A 519 25.21 13.83 -4.26
C ALA A 519 25.42 12.90 -3.06
N LEU A 520 25.26 11.60 -3.29
CA LEU A 520 25.46 10.56 -2.28
C LEU A 520 26.86 9.99 -2.42
N ARG A 521 27.62 9.97 -1.33
CA ARG A 521 28.98 9.42 -1.25
C ARG A 521 29.13 8.59 0.01
N ARG A 522 30.22 7.85 0.12
CA ARG A 522 30.54 7.11 1.36
C ARG A 522 30.63 8.10 2.54
N GLY A 523 29.83 7.87 3.58
CA GLY A 523 29.81 8.68 4.80
C GLY A 523 29.07 10.02 4.70
N GLY A 524 28.45 10.36 3.57
CA GLY A 524 27.70 11.61 3.48
C GLY A 524 26.77 11.79 2.29
N LEU A 525 25.83 12.71 2.46
CA LEU A 525 24.86 13.15 1.46
C LEU A 525 24.90 14.68 1.40
N VAL A 526 25.09 15.24 0.20
CA VAL A 526 24.93 16.68 -0.05
C VAL A 526 23.64 16.89 -0.83
N VAL A 527 22.80 17.80 -0.37
CA VAL A 527 21.56 18.21 -1.04
C VAL A 527 21.61 19.69 -1.30
N GLN A 528 21.49 20.08 -2.56
CA GLN A 528 21.39 21.47 -2.98
C GLN A 528 19.97 21.75 -3.47
N ASP A 529 19.28 22.65 -2.78
CA ASP A 529 17.93 23.12 -3.09
C ASP A 529 17.99 24.55 -3.64
N THR A 530 17.63 24.73 -4.91
CA THR A 530 17.51 26.06 -5.54
C THR A 530 16.04 26.45 -5.62
N LEU A 531 15.72 27.61 -5.03
CA LEU A 531 14.38 28.06 -4.71
C LEU A 531 14.10 29.43 -5.34
N ALA A 532 12.98 29.57 -6.04
CA ALA A 532 12.57 30.85 -6.63
C ALA A 532 11.05 30.96 -6.76
N GLY A 533 10.55 32.16 -7.09
CA GLY A 533 9.14 32.40 -7.43
C GLY A 533 8.15 32.34 -6.25
N PHE A 534 8.64 32.32 -5.01
CA PHE A 534 7.82 32.51 -3.81
C PHE A 534 7.83 33.99 -3.36
N SER A 535 6.86 34.41 -2.56
CA SER A 535 6.64 35.84 -2.24
C SER A 535 7.11 36.26 -0.85
N ARG A 536 7.02 35.38 0.15
CA ARG A 536 7.28 35.66 1.56
C ARG A 536 8.38 34.77 2.12
N ARG A 537 8.22 33.45 2.00
CA ARG A 537 9.15 32.49 2.62
C ARG A 537 9.16 31.13 1.94
N ALA A 538 10.29 30.45 2.05
CA ALA A 538 10.43 29.04 1.75
C ALA A 538 10.94 28.31 3.01
N VAL A 539 10.21 27.28 3.45
CA VAL A 539 10.56 26.47 4.63
C VAL A 539 10.98 25.07 4.16
N LEU A 540 12.28 24.79 4.24
CA LEU A 540 12.86 23.47 4.03
C LEU A 540 12.74 22.64 5.32
N ARG A 541 12.37 21.37 5.19
CA ARG A 541 12.25 20.45 6.31
C ARG A 541 13.13 19.22 6.14
N TRP A 542 13.77 18.83 7.23
CA TRP A 542 14.46 17.54 7.37
C TRP A 542 13.91 16.81 8.59
N ARG A 543 13.22 15.71 8.33
CA ARG A 543 12.53 14.87 9.29
C ARG A 543 13.48 13.75 9.70
N LEU A 544 14.03 13.93 10.88
CA LEU A 544 15.14 13.13 11.39
C LEU A 544 14.57 11.88 12.07
N ARG A 545 15.34 10.79 12.08
CA ARG A 545 15.01 9.65 12.92
C ARG A 545 14.87 10.05 14.40
N PRO A 546 14.03 9.34 15.18
CA PRO A 546 13.93 9.54 16.63
C PRO A 546 15.30 9.49 17.29
N GLY A 547 15.58 10.47 18.15
CA GLY A 547 16.86 10.54 18.85
C GLY A 547 17.08 11.88 19.56
N PRO A 548 18.12 11.97 20.40
CA PRO A 548 18.44 13.17 21.18
C PRO A 548 19.21 14.19 20.33
N TRP A 549 18.53 14.78 19.34
CA TRP A 549 19.13 15.79 18.48
C TRP A 549 19.32 17.12 19.21
N THR A 550 20.46 17.76 18.99
CA THR A 550 20.77 19.10 19.50
C THR A 550 21.06 20.03 18.33
N LEU A 551 20.54 21.25 18.41
CA LEU A 551 20.77 22.30 17.42
C LEU A 551 21.88 23.25 17.91
N ARG A 552 22.87 23.52 17.04
CA ARG A 552 23.87 24.57 17.23
C ARG A 552 24.02 25.36 15.94
N ARG A 553 23.65 26.64 15.96
CA ARG A 553 23.58 27.50 14.76
C ARG A 553 22.67 26.89 13.70
N ALA A 554 23.21 26.51 12.55
CA ALA A 554 22.48 25.88 11.45
C ALA A 554 22.85 24.40 11.27
N ALA A 555 23.29 23.73 12.34
CA ALA A 555 23.64 22.32 12.32
C ALA A 555 22.96 21.55 13.46
N VAL A 556 22.46 20.35 13.17
CA VAL A 556 21.90 19.42 14.15
C VAL A 556 22.76 18.17 14.25
N THR A 557 22.89 17.64 15.47
CA THR A 557 23.58 16.37 15.72
C THR A 557 23.04 15.64 16.93
N ASP A 558 23.08 14.31 16.88
CA ASP A 558 22.82 13.41 18.00
C ASP A 558 24.09 12.67 18.49
N GLY A 559 25.26 13.14 18.04
CA GLY A 559 26.57 12.54 18.32
C GLY A 559 27.06 11.51 17.29
N ARG A 560 26.16 10.86 16.54
CA ARG A 560 26.53 9.88 15.48
C ARG A 560 26.29 10.42 14.08
N HIS A 561 25.28 11.26 13.94
CA HIS A 561 24.91 11.89 12.70
C HIS A 561 24.95 13.41 12.84
N HIS A 562 25.27 14.06 11.74
CA HIS A 562 25.41 15.50 11.67
C HIS A 562 24.75 16.00 10.39
N LEU A 563 23.86 16.98 10.51
CA LEU A 563 23.25 17.65 9.37
C LEU A 563 23.49 19.15 9.51
N GLU A 564 24.29 19.70 8.61
CA GLU A 564 24.61 21.13 8.53
C GLU A 564 23.88 21.78 7.35
N VAL A 565 23.38 22.99 7.55
CA VAL A 565 22.70 23.77 6.52
C VAL A 565 23.40 25.11 6.31
N SER A 566 23.70 25.42 5.05
CA SER A 566 24.22 26.70 4.60
C SER A 566 23.38 27.24 3.44
N ALA A 567 23.44 28.54 3.18
CA ALA A 567 22.72 29.16 2.07
C ALA A 567 23.47 30.38 1.53
N ASN A 568 23.24 30.71 0.26
CA ASN A 568 23.74 31.96 -0.35
C ASN A 568 22.80 33.16 -0.08
N VAL A 569 21.77 32.95 0.74
CA VAL A 569 20.82 33.95 1.23
C VAL A 569 20.71 33.82 2.75
N PRO A 570 20.28 34.87 3.47
CA PRO A 570 20.11 34.79 4.92
C PRO A 570 19.10 33.70 5.33
N LEU A 571 19.49 32.86 6.29
CA LEU A 571 18.57 31.99 6.99
C LEU A 571 17.80 32.84 8.01
N THR A 572 16.49 33.02 7.80
CA THR A 572 15.65 33.82 8.70
C THR A 572 15.22 33.05 9.93
N ARG A 573 15.17 31.72 9.82
CA ARG A 573 14.86 30.80 10.93
C ARG A 573 15.57 29.48 10.72
N CYS A 574 16.11 28.91 11.79
CA CYS A 574 16.63 27.55 11.83
C CYS A 574 16.31 26.98 13.21
N GLU A 575 15.42 26.00 13.27
CA GLU A 575 14.92 25.46 14.54
C GLU A 575 14.68 23.96 14.47
N LEU A 576 14.85 23.29 15.60
CA LEU A 576 14.51 21.90 15.79
C LEU A 576 13.15 21.82 16.48
N VAL A 577 12.15 21.34 15.77
CA VAL A 577 10.75 21.24 16.23
C VAL A 577 10.31 19.78 16.36
N SER A 578 9.17 19.57 17.03
CA SER A 578 8.52 18.27 17.06
C SER A 578 7.57 18.12 15.86
N GLY A 579 7.75 17.04 15.10
CA GLY A 579 6.84 16.57 14.07
C GLY A 579 6.24 15.20 14.40
N TRP A 580 5.48 14.62 13.48
CA TRP A 580 4.77 13.36 13.66
C TRP A 580 5.03 12.40 12.51
N GLU A 581 5.39 11.15 12.77
CA GLU A 581 5.41 10.08 11.77
C GLU A 581 4.30 9.06 12.04
N SER A 582 3.88 8.34 10.99
CA SER A 582 2.94 7.23 11.07
C SER A 582 3.47 6.06 10.24
N ARG A 583 4.16 5.16 10.92
CA ARG A 583 4.72 3.93 10.32
C ARG A 583 3.69 2.79 10.25
N TYR A 584 2.69 2.84 11.14
CA TYR A 584 1.56 1.92 11.21
C TYR A 584 0.25 2.70 11.13
N TYR A 585 -0.75 2.13 10.46
CA TYR A 585 -2.05 2.77 10.30
C TYR A 585 -2.71 3.02 11.66
N LEU A 586 -3.35 4.18 11.83
CA LEU A 586 -3.99 4.64 13.07
C LEU A 586 -3.02 4.82 14.27
N GLN A 587 -1.71 4.71 14.05
CA GLN A 587 -0.66 5.03 15.03
C GLN A 587 0.18 6.19 14.53
N LYS A 588 0.55 7.10 15.43
CA LYS A 588 1.52 8.17 15.15
C LYS A 588 2.45 8.38 16.34
N THR A 589 3.69 8.73 16.05
CA THR A 589 4.76 8.96 17.04
C THR A 589 5.45 10.29 16.74
N ALA A 590 5.95 10.96 17.78
CA ALA A 590 6.66 12.22 17.60
C ALA A 590 8.09 11.97 17.09
N ILE A 591 8.58 12.87 16.21
CA ILE A 591 9.94 12.85 15.68
C ILE A 591 10.56 14.25 15.67
N PRO A 592 11.90 14.38 15.71
CA PRO A 592 12.56 15.66 15.52
C PRO A 592 12.53 16.09 14.05
N VAL A 593 12.24 17.36 13.79
CA VAL A 593 12.26 17.96 12.44
C VAL A 593 13.08 19.24 12.49
N LEU A 594 14.12 19.33 11.65
CA LEU A 594 14.83 20.58 11.41
C LEU A 594 14.03 21.39 10.38
N GLU A 595 13.57 22.58 10.75
CA GLU A 595 13.00 23.57 9.84
C GLU A 595 14.01 24.68 9.56
N VAL A 596 14.24 24.96 8.27
CA VAL A 596 15.09 26.06 7.81
C VAL A 596 14.28 26.98 6.91
N GLU A 597 14.25 28.26 7.24
CA GLU A 597 13.51 29.29 6.50
C GLU A 597 14.44 30.27 5.79
N VAL A 598 14.10 30.60 4.55
CA VAL A 598 14.67 31.72 3.79
C VAL A 598 13.56 32.63 3.29
N ALA A 599 13.83 33.95 3.24
CA ALA A 599 12.87 34.97 2.82
C ALA A 599 13.09 35.48 1.38
N SER A 600 14.14 35.03 0.69
CA SER A 600 14.46 35.46 -0.68
C SER A 600 14.89 34.28 -1.56
N PRO A 601 14.66 34.33 -2.88
CA PRO A 601 15.15 33.32 -3.82
C PRO A 601 16.65 33.09 -3.68
N GLY A 602 17.08 31.83 -3.73
CA GLY A 602 18.47 31.45 -3.48
C GLY A 602 18.67 29.94 -3.49
N SER A 603 19.87 29.52 -3.08
CA SER A 603 20.25 28.13 -2.92
C SER A 603 20.55 27.82 -1.45
N VAL A 604 19.98 26.72 -0.96
CA VAL A 604 20.22 26.14 0.35
C VAL A 604 20.94 24.81 0.17
N THR A 605 22.05 24.62 0.84
CA THR A 605 22.85 23.39 0.81
C THR A 605 22.76 22.71 2.18
N SER A 606 22.31 21.46 2.19
CA SER A 606 22.27 20.60 3.37
C SER A 606 23.31 19.49 3.23
N GLU A 607 24.20 19.36 4.20
CA GLU A 607 25.22 18.30 4.27
C GLU A 607 24.93 17.37 5.43
N TYR A 608 24.49 16.15 5.12
CA TYR A 608 24.31 15.09 6.10
C TYR A 608 25.57 14.21 6.12
N ARG A 609 26.13 13.96 7.30
CA ARG A 609 27.30 13.10 7.53
C ARG A 609 26.97 12.08 8.62
N TRP A 610 27.48 10.86 8.47
CA TRP A 610 27.38 9.82 9.48
C TRP A 610 28.75 9.21 9.74
N ILE A 611 28.99 8.86 11.01
CA ILE A 611 30.15 8.07 11.40
C ILE A 611 29.74 6.60 11.17
N GLY A 612 30.50 5.90 10.31
CA GLY A 612 30.31 4.48 10.03
C GLY A 612 30.82 3.57 11.13
#